data_AF-B9EWK6-F1
#
_entry.id   AF-B9EWK6-F1
#
_cell.length_a   1.000
_cell.length_b   1.000
_cell.length_c   1.000
_cell.angle_alpha   90.00
_cell.angle_beta   90.00
_cell.angle_gamma   90.00
#
_symmetry.space_group_name_H-M   'P 1'
#
loop_
_entity.id
_entity.type
_entity.pdbx_description
1 polymer ?
#
loop_
_entity_poly.entity_id
_entity_poly.type
_entity_poly.pdbx_seq_one_letter_code
_entity_poly.pdbx_strand_id
1 'polypeptide(L)'
;MAAGSKKNPEPSSSSSSGDLGGKTVQELLDMDKDAVSELVSDHFHQLYSLQNHLDVDDDDDDHWSEHNEQEDRSQLQERLAFYRIIGYQLSMGGKIDELDIAKLKEKYSPEMLYNKGYFQYYEDSLEWYFDPERCMLTSLDDYQRLVLCDNGLYMDWDQYHSNYSTYESDLAYVKFCEELANETKWFEDYLVLIAVKDKVTIGQWDKVKNIVYLQALKIALRIRVVSLMQIMAGFQEYIWSMRFDCCNYRDFDGVYFEVWKRVAKQKMEFTDALSELYREDMFPLRNVDIKDELDNIRVRAGFHSMKENYDIYVACIDETVPENEARQLIKEAVIKMNRKPETYLDYARNKLQIAQDIGLITKSTQD
;
A
#
# COMPACT_ATOMS: atom_id res chain seq x y z
N MET A 1 -39.55 67.25 -13.94
CA MET A 1 -38.61 67.28 -12.79
C MET A 1 -37.77 66.01 -12.86
N ALA A 2 -36.44 66.15 -12.83
CA ALA A 2 -35.50 65.03 -12.79
C ALA A 2 -35.04 64.82 -11.33
N ALA A 3 -35.17 63.59 -10.84
CA ALA A 3 -34.57 63.04 -9.62
C ALA A 3 -34.69 61.53 -9.77
N GLY A 4 -33.70 60.67 -9.55
CA GLY A 4 -32.35 60.78 -9.02
C GLY A 4 -31.97 59.34 -8.72
N SER A 5 -31.08 58.77 -9.52
CA SER A 5 -30.71 57.35 -9.48
C SER A 5 -29.85 57.06 -8.25
N LYS A 6 -30.38 56.32 -7.27
CA LYS A 6 -29.62 55.79 -6.13
C LYS A 6 -28.99 54.46 -6.53
N LYS A 7 -27.66 54.44 -6.58
CA LYS A 7 -26.82 53.25 -6.74
C LYS A 7 -27.00 52.33 -5.53
N ASN A 8 -27.27 51.05 -5.79
CA ASN A 8 -27.12 49.97 -4.83
C ASN A 8 -25.63 49.64 -4.64
N PRO A 9 -25.19 49.23 -3.44
CA PRO A 9 -23.80 48.92 -3.14
C PRO A 9 -23.42 47.53 -3.66
N GLU A 10 -22.17 47.44 -4.14
CA GLU A 10 -21.50 46.22 -4.59
C GLU A 10 -21.23 45.25 -3.42
N PRO A 11 -21.22 43.93 -3.71
CA PRO A 11 -21.13 42.89 -2.69
C PRO A 11 -19.70 42.74 -2.17
N SER A 12 -19.59 42.65 -0.84
CA SER A 12 -18.40 42.25 -0.12
C SER A 12 -17.97 40.84 -0.53
N SER A 13 -16.78 40.73 -1.12
CA SER A 13 -16.08 39.48 -1.38
C SER A 13 -15.69 38.80 -0.06
N SER A 14 -16.43 37.76 0.32
CA SER A 14 -16.01 36.79 1.32
C SER A 14 -14.98 35.84 0.70
N SER A 15 -13.69 36.14 0.91
CA SER A 15 -12.59 35.22 0.62
C SER A 15 -12.42 34.23 1.78
N SER A 16 -12.94 33.02 1.61
CA SER A 16 -12.69 31.89 2.52
C SER A 16 -12.89 30.57 1.78
N SER A 17 -11.79 30.05 1.21
CA SER A 17 -11.54 28.60 1.05
C SER A 17 -10.14 28.38 0.48
N GLY A 18 -9.17 28.27 1.39
CA GLY A 18 -7.93 27.50 1.25
C GLY A 18 -7.03 27.77 0.04
N ASP A 19 -6.30 28.88 0.01
CA ASP A 19 -5.06 28.96 -0.75
C ASP A 19 -3.98 28.17 0.02
N LEU A 20 -3.62 26.99 -0.49
CA LEU A 20 -2.83 25.91 0.16
C LEU A 20 -1.33 26.24 0.37
N GLY A 21 -1.02 27.51 0.53
CA GLY A 21 0.28 28.09 0.78
C GLY A 21 1.27 28.02 -0.38
N GLY A 22 0.98 27.30 -1.48
CA GLY A 22 1.80 27.25 -2.70
C GLY A 22 3.28 26.84 -2.54
N LYS A 23 3.72 26.47 -1.33
CA LYS A 23 5.14 26.25 -1.01
C LYS A 23 5.67 25.01 -1.70
N THR A 24 6.78 25.16 -2.39
CA THR A 24 7.62 24.10 -2.94
C THR A 24 8.26 23.28 -1.82
N VAL A 25 8.72 22.06 -2.14
CA VAL A 25 9.46 21.20 -1.21
C VAL A 25 10.70 21.94 -0.67
N GLN A 26 11.40 22.69 -1.52
CA GLN A 26 12.58 23.46 -1.10
C GLN A 26 12.21 24.54 -0.07
N GLU A 27 11.13 25.28 -0.28
CA GLU A 27 10.68 26.29 0.69
C GLU A 27 10.30 25.65 2.04
N LEU A 28 9.65 24.48 2.03
CA LEU A 28 9.35 23.74 3.27
C LEU A 28 10.62 23.24 3.97
N LEU A 29 11.63 22.83 3.20
CA LEU A 29 12.93 22.41 3.72
C LEU A 29 13.73 23.58 4.29
N ASP A 30 13.49 24.81 3.84
CA ASP A 30 14.17 26.01 4.34
C ASP A 30 13.48 26.62 5.59
N MET A 31 12.23 26.26 5.88
CA MET A 31 11.49 26.69 7.07
C MET A 31 12.09 26.11 8.36
N ASP A 32 11.87 26.76 9.52
CA ASP A 32 12.19 26.14 10.80
C ASP A 32 11.20 25.00 11.16
N LYS A 33 11.57 24.17 12.15
CA LYS A 33 10.78 22.99 12.56
C LYS A 33 9.41 23.37 13.12
N ASP A 34 9.31 24.50 13.83
CA ASP A 34 8.08 24.90 14.50
C ASP A 34 7.07 25.39 13.47
N ALA A 35 7.51 26.18 12.49
CA ALA A 35 6.67 26.64 11.39
C ALA A 35 6.13 25.48 10.50
N VAL A 36 6.92 24.43 10.29
CA VAL A 36 6.43 23.21 9.60
C VAL A 36 5.38 22.50 10.48
N SER A 37 5.61 22.43 11.78
CA SER A 37 4.69 21.77 12.73
C SER A 37 3.36 22.51 12.85
N GLU A 38 3.38 23.85 12.80
CA GLU A 38 2.18 24.69 12.76
C GLU A 38 1.36 24.41 11.49
N LEU A 39 2.00 24.36 10.31
CA LEU A 39 1.31 24.00 9.06
C LEU A 39 0.67 22.61 9.13
N VAL A 40 1.37 21.62 9.70
CA VAL A 40 0.82 20.27 9.90
C VAL A 40 -0.41 20.33 10.79
N SER A 41 -0.33 21.04 11.92
CA SER A 41 -1.46 21.21 12.83
C SER A 41 -2.66 21.85 12.12
N ASP A 42 -2.45 22.92 11.35
CA ASP A 42 -3.52 23.62 10.65
C ASP A 42 -4.24 22.71 9.63
N HIS A 43 -3.49 21.96 8.83
CA HIS A 43 -4.07 21.06 7.83
C HIS A 43 -4.75 19.85 8.48
N PHE A 44 -4.21 19.36 9.59
CA PHE A 44 -4.83 18.29 10.37
C PHE A 44 -6.18 18.74 10.95
N HIS A 45 -6.24 19.94 11.55
CA HIS A 45 -7.49 20.49 12.08
C HIS A 45 -8.53 20.75 10.98
N GLN A 46 -8.10 21.22 9.81
CA GLN A 46 -8.98 21.38 8.65
C GLN A 46 -9.59 20.04 8.23
N LEU A 47 -8.77 19.00 8.09
CA LEU A 47 -9.23 17.67 7.71
C LEU A 47 -10.16 17.07 8.78
N TYR A 48 -9.79 17.18 10.05
CA TYR A 48 -10.60 16.72 11.18
C TYR A 48 -11.96 17.42 11.23
N SER A 49 -11.99 18.75 11.05
CA SER A 49 -13.25 19.50 10.98
C SER A 49 -14.09 19.06 9.79
N LEU A 50 -13.50 18.86 8.61
CA LEU A 50 -14.23 18.40 7.43
C LEU A 50 -14.87 17.03 7.65
N GLN A 51 -14.18 16.10 8.32
CA GLN A 51 -14.70 14.74 8.56
C GLN A 51 -15.74 14.68 9.67
N ASN A 52 -15.56 15.41 10.78
CA ASN A 52 -16.58 15.51 11.82
C ASN A 52 -17.89 16.14 11.32
N HIS A 53 -17.86 16.92 10.23
CA HIS A 53 -19.08 17.44 9.59
C HIS A 53 -19.73 16.43 8.63
N LEU A 54 -19.05 15.35 8.25
CA LEU A 54 -19.62 14.25 7.48
C LEU A 54 -20.33 13.23 8.39
N ASP A 55 -19.86 13.08 9.63
CA ASP A 55 -20.40 12.10 10.59
C ASP A 55 -21.70 12.56 11.31
N VAL A 56 -22.31 13.71 10.93
CA VAL A 56 -23.51 14.26 11.62
C VAL A 56 -24.83 13.78 11.00
N ASP A 57 -24.81 13.04 9.89
CA ASP A 57 -26.03 12.53 9.24
C ASP A 57 -26.22 11.01 9.40
N ASP A 58 -25.95 10.46 10.59
CA ASP A 58 -26.24 9.05 10.92
C ASP A 58 -27.04 8.89 12.25
N ASP A 59 -27.85 9.90 12.58
CA ASP A 59 -29.00 9.73 13.48
C ASP A 59 -30.22 9.27 12.65
N ASP A 60 -30.23 8.01 12.22
CA ASP A 60 -31.48 7.31 11.90
C ASP A 60 -31.49 5.94 12.57
N ASP A 61 -32.07 5.99 13.78
CA ASP A 61 -32.71 4.95 14.56
C ASP A 61 -33.08 3.65 13.82
N ASP A 62 -32.72 2.53 14.46
CA ASP A 62 -33.54 1.32 14.62
C ASP A 62 -34.50 0.97 13.47
N HIS A 63 -33.95 0.42 12.38
CA HIS A 63 -34.72 -0.44 11.48
C HIS A 63 -34.13 -1.86 11.45
N TRP A 64 -34.11 -2.51 12.63
CA TRP A 64 -34.14 -3.97 12.71
C TRP A 64 -35.49 -4.45 12.17
N SER A 65 -35.70 -4.33 10.86
CA SER A 65 -36.82 -5.00 10.23
C SER A 65 -36.46 -6.48 10.22
N GLU A 66 -37.11 -7.27 11.09
CA GLU A 66 -37.24 -8.73 10.97
C GLU A 66 -38.03 -9.10 9.68
N HIS A 67 -37.70 -8.49 8.55
CA HIS A 67 -38.17 -8.94 7.26
C HIS A 67 -37.38 -10.19 6.89
N ASN A 68 -38.12 -11.31 6.78
CA ASN A 68 -37.73 -12.61 6.24
C ASN A 68 -36.21 -12.82 6.11
N GLU A 69 -35.51 -12.93 7.24
CA GLU A 69 -34.06 -13.20 7.25
C GLU A 69 -33.68 -14.35 6.33
N GLN A 70 -34.56 -15.34 6.16
CA GLN A 70 -34.34 -16.50 5.30
C GLN A 70 -34.42 -16.18 3.79
N GLU A 71 -35.39 -15.37 3.34
CA GLU A 71 -35.53 -15.02 1.91
C GLU A 71 -34.40 -14.08 1.48
N ASP A 72 -34.02 -13.14 2.34
CA ASP A 72 -32.88 -12.25 2.08
C ASP A 72 -31.55 -13.02 2.07
N ARG A 73 -31.39 -14.02 2.97
CA ARG A 73 -30.20 -14.88 2.97
C ARG A 73 -30.09 -15.77 1.74
N SER A 74 -31.18 -16.38 1.28
CA SER A 74 -31.14 -17.19 0.05
C SER A 74 -30.77 -16.33 -1.16
N GLN A 75 -31.38 -15.14 -1.31
CA GLN A 75 -31.06 -14.23 -2.40
C GLN A 75 -29.61 -13.74 -2.35
N LEU A 76 -29.07 -13.46 -1.16
CA LEU A 76 -27.65 -13.14 -0.96
C LEU A 76 -26.78 -14.32 -1.42
N GLN A 77 -27.02 -15.53 -0.94
CA GLN A 77 -26.20 -16.69 -1.31
C GLN A 77 -26.30 -17.05 -2.79
N GLU A 78 -27.46 -16.90 -3.42
CA GLU A 78 -27.62 -17.02 -4.87
C GLU A 78 -26.75 -16.02 -5.62
N ARG A 79 -26.74 -14.76 -5.18
CA ARG A 79 -25.90 -13.71 -5.78
C ARG A 79 -24.41 -14.01 -5.61
N LEU A 80 -23.98 -14.36 -4.40
CA LEU A 80 -22.58 -14.70 -4.09
C LEU A 80 -22.10 -15.97 -4.83
N ALA A 81 -22.99 -16.92 -5.08
CA ALA A 81 -22.67 -18.14 -5.84
C ALA A 81 -22.14 -17.83 -7.24
N PHE A 82 -22.67 -16.79 -7.91
CA PHE A 82 -22.19 -16.42 -9.25
C PHE A 82 -20.75 -15.92 -9.22
N TYR A 83 -20.38 -15.10 -8.22
CA TYR A 83 -19.01 -14.64 -8.05
C TYR A 83 -18.04 -15.82 -7.79
N ARG A 84 -18.44 -16.80 -6.97
CA ARG A 84 -17.66 -18.03 -6.72
C ARG A 84 -17.44 -18.82 -8.00
N ILE A 85 -18.49 -19.00 -8.81
CA ILE A 85 -18.39 -19.70 -10.10
C ILE A 85 -17.41 -18.98 -11.03
N ILE A 86 -17.52 -17.66 -11.16
CA ILE A 86 -16.64 -16.85 -12.01
C ILE A 86 -15.19 -16.95 -11.52
N GLY A 87 -14.94 -16.73 -10.23
CA GLY A 87 -13.61 -16.84 -9.63
C GLY A 87 -12.95 -18.19 -9.87
N TYR A 88 -13.69 -19.28 -9.64
CA TYR A 88 -13.21 -20.64 -9.87
C TYR A 88 -12.92 -20.93 -11.35
N GLN A 89 -13.77 -20.41 -12.25
CA GLN A 89 -13.53 -20.56 -13.67
C GLN A 89 -12.29 -19.79 -14.12
N LEU A 90 -12.04 -18.59 -13.57
CA LEU A 90 -10.83 -17.82 -13.83
C LEU A 90 -9.57 -18.52 -13.30
N SER A 91 -9.60 -19.10 -12.10
CA SER A 91 -8.45 -19.83 -11.54
C SER A 91 -8.09 -21.08 -12.36
N MET A 92 -9.06 -21.67 -13.06
CA MET A 92 -8.87 -22.78 -13.99
C MET A 92 -8.43 -22.34 -15.40
N GLY A 93 -8.13 -21.06 -15.63
CA GLY A 93 -7.74 -20.52 -16.93
C GLY A 93 -8.91 -20.21 -17.87
N GLY A 94 -10.12 -20.10 -17.35
CA GLY A 94 -11.28 -19.60 -18.07
C GLY A 94 -11.08 -18.16 -18.53
N LYS A 95 -11.68 -17.79 -19.67
CA LYS A 95 -11.58 -16.43 -20.22
C LYS A 95 -12.66 -15.53 -19.61
N ILE A 96 -12.26 -14.33 -19.18
CA ILE A 96 -13.16 -13.29 -18.62
C ILE A 96 -14.36 -13.03 -19.53
N ASP A 97 -14.17 -12.95 -20.85
CA ASP A 97 -15.23 -12.60 -21.82
C ASP A 97 -16.37 -13.64 -21.90
N GLU A 98 -16.15 -14.86 -21.40
CA GLU A 98 -17.16 -15.93 -21.38
C GLU A 98 -18.00 -15.92 -20.09
N LEU A 99 -17.61 -15.11 -19.10
CA LEU A 99 -18.13 -15.12 -17.74
C LEU A 99 -19.07 -13.93 -17.51
N ASP A 100 -20.32 -14.10 -17.93
CA ASP A 100 -21.40 -13.13 -17.72
C ASP A 100 -22.42 -13.69 -16.71
N ILE A 101 -22.67 -12.94 -15.63
CA ILE A 101 -23.66 -13.29 -14.60
C ILE A 101 -25.04 -13.55 -15.23
N ALA A 102 -25.44 -12.82 -16.28
CA ALA A 102 -26.72 -13.05 -16.96
C ALA A 102 -26.78 -14.45 -17.60
N LYS A 103 -25.71 -14.89 -18.28
CA LYS A 103 -25.61 -16.23 -18.86
C LYS A 103 -25.54 -17.31 -17.78
N LEU A 104 -24.90 -17.04 -16.65
CA LEU A 104 -24.87 -17.97 -15.52
C LEU A 104 -26.26 -18.12 -14.89
N LYS A 105 -27.05 -17.05 -14.78
CA LYS A 105 -28.44 -17.09 -14.31
C LYS A 105 -29.35 -17.94 -15.23
N GLU A 106 -29.09 -17.98 -16.53
CA GLU A 106 -29.80 -18.88 -17.46
C GLU A 106 -29.39 -20.35 -17.26
N LYS A 107 -28.12 -20.60 -16.92
CA LYS A 107 -27.56 -21.95 -16.77
C LYS A 107 -27.87 -22.59 -15.41
N TYR A 108 -27.90 -21.81 -14.34
CA TYR A 108 -28.07 -22.28 -12.97
C TYR A 108 -29.37 -21.73 -12.38
N SER A 109 -30.36 -22.61 -12.20
CA SER A 109 -31.58 -22.25 -11.47
C SER A 109 -31.30 -22.10 -9.95
N PRO A 110 -32.15 -21.36 -9.20
CA PRO A 110 -32.04 -21.25 -7.74
C PRO A 110 -31.95 -22.61 -7.04
N GLU A 111 -32.76 -23.59 -7.48
CA GLU A 111 -32.72 -24.96 -6.96
C GLU A 111 -31.37 -25.66 -7.24
N MET A 112 -30.79 -25.46 -8.42
CA MET A 112 -29.47 -25.99 -8.74
C MET A 112 -28.37 -25.35 -7.88
N LEU A 113 -28.42 -24.04 -7.65
CA LEU A 113 -27.49 -23.33 -6.77
C LEU A 113 -27.57 -23.88 -5.34
N TYR A 114 -28.78 -24.01 -4.79
CA TYR A 114 -29.01 -24.58 -3.46
C TYR A 114 -28.49 -26.02 -3.35
N ASN A 115 -28.81 -26.89 -4.31
CA ASN A 115 -28.36 -28.28 -4.33
C ASN A 115 -26.82 -28.42 -4.46
N LYS A 116 -26.14 -27.38 -4.96
CA LYS A 116 -24.68 -27.31 -5.04
C LYS A 116 -24.06 -26.58 -3.84
N GLY A 117 -24.83 -26.29 -2.80
CA GLY A 117 -24.36 -25.55 -1.63
C GLY A 117 -23.84 -24.16 -1.98
N TYR A 118 -24.44 -23.51 -2.98
CA TYR A 118 -24.04 -22.20 -3.50
C TYR A 118 -22.56 -22.13 -3.93
N PHE A 119 -21.97 -23.28 -4.26
CA PHE A 119 -20.56 -23.42 -4.66
C PHE A 119 -19.57 -22.89 -3.61
N GLN A 120 -19.92 -22.87 -2.32
CA GLN A 120 -19.03 -22.41 -1.25
C GLN A 120 -17.68 -23.12 -1.25
N TYR A 121 -17.67 -24.43 -1.56
CA TYR A 121 -16.45 -25.23 -1.67
C TYR A 121 -15.49 -24.80 -2.79
N TYR A 122 -15.88 -23.88 -3.69
CA TYR A 122 -14.94 -23.28 -4.64
C TYR A 122 -13.95 -22.32 -3.96
N GLU A 123 -14.33 -21.71 -2.83
CA GLU A 123 -13.48 -20.79 -2.08
C GLU A 123 -12.20 -21.48 -1.55
N ASP A 124 -12.24 -22.79 -1.32
CA ASP A 124 -11.05 -23.62 -0.94
C ASP A 124 -9.92 -23.57 -1.98
N SER A 125 -10.23 -23.18 -3.22
CA SER A 125 -9.26 -23.08 -4.33
C SER A 125 -8.99 -21.62 -4.74
N LEU A 126 -9.49 -20.65 -3.98
CA LEU A 126 -9.38 -19.23 -4.29
C LEU A 126 -8.55 -18.51 -3.21
N GLU A 127 -7.96 -17.39 -3.59
CA GLU A 127 -7.20 -16.50 -2.67
C GLU A 127 -8.13 -15.54 -1.91
N TRP A 128 -9.44 -15.79 -1.95
CA TRP A 128 -10.48 -14.97 -1.34
C TRP A 128 -11.73 -15.79 -1.05
N TYR A 129 -12.56 -15.29 -0.16
CA TYR A 129 -13.82 -15.89 0.24
C TYR A 129 -14.83 -14.81 0.65
N PHE A 130 -16.11 -15.18 0.76
CA PHE A 130 -17.10 -14.33 1.40
C PHE A 130 -17.20 -14.70 2.87
N ASP A 131 -16.82 -13.77 3.75
CA ASP A 131 -16.74 -14.04 5.17
C ASP A 131 -18.12 -14.40 5.76
N PRO A 132 -18.29 -15.57 6.41
CA PRO A 132 -19.58 -15.99 6.93
C PRO A 132 -20.18 -15.03 7.95
N GLU A 133 -19.37 -14.41 8.81
CA GLU A 133 -19.86 -13.45 9.81
C GLU A 133 -20.31 -12.15 9.14
N ARG A 134 -19.58 -11.67 8.12
CA ARG A 134 -19.99 -10.51 7.32
C ARG A 134 -21.23 -10.77 6.49
N CYS A 135 -21.44 -12.00 6.05
CA CYS A 135 -22.67 -12.41 5.36
C CYS A 135 -23.90 -12.36 6.26
N MET A 136 -23.73 -12.36 7.60
CA MET A 136 -24.83 -12.21 8.56
C MET A 136 -25.25 -10.75 8.77
N LEU A 137 -24.39 -9.79 8.41
CA LEU A 137 -24.64 -8.36 8.56
C LEU A 137 -25.34 -7.84 7.31
N THR A 138 -26.62 -7.49 7.41
CA THR A 138 -27.44 -6.99 6.29
C THR A 138 -27.03 -5.60 5.82
N SER A 139 -26.43 -4.79 6.70
CA SER A 139 -25.94 -3.43 6.41
C SER A 139 -24.71 -3.39 5.49
N LEU A 140 -23.97 -4.50 5.36
CA LEU A 140 -22.79 -4.55 4.51
C LEU A 140 -23.18 -4.74 3.03
N ASP A 141 -22.34 -4.26 2.12
CA ASP A 141 -22.43 -4.60 0.69
C ASP A 141 -21.64 -5.88 0.35
N ASP A 142 -21.72 -6.35 -0.89
CA ASP A 142 -21.00 -7.56 -1.32
C ASP A 142 -19.47 -7.38 -1.32
N TYR A 143 -18.95 -6.17 -1.56
CA TYR A 143 -17.51 -5.87 -1.54
C TYR A 143 -16.96 -5.94 -0.11
N GLN A 144 -17.71 -5.44 0.87
CA GLN A 144 -17.36 -5.52 2.28
C GLN A 144 -17.35 -6.96 2.79
N ARG A 145 -18.22 -7.83 2.24
CA ARG A 145 -18.25 -9.28 2.52
C ARG A 145 -17.08 -10.05 1.91
N LEU A 146 -16.50 -9.56 0.81
CA LEU A 146 -15.32 -10.15 0.19
C LEU A 146 -14.09 -9.92 1.08
N VAL A 147 -13.39 -11.00 1.41
CA VAL A 147 -12.16 -10.98 2.22
C VAL A 147 -11.10 -11.83 1.52
N LEU A 148 -9.85 -11.38 1.54
CA LEU A 148 -8.73 -12.17 1.01
C LEU A 148 -8.34 -13.29 1.98
N CYS A 149 -7.70 -14.33 1.50
CA CYS A 149 -7.09 -15.33 2.37
C CYS A 149 -5.78 -14.80 2.94
N ASP A 150 -5.46 -15.16 4.18
CA ASP A 150 -4.13 -14.92 4.73
C ASP A 150 -3.09 -15.76 4.00
N ASN A 151 -2.11 -15.12 3.38
CA ASN A 151 -0.98 -15.75 2.71
C ASN A 151 0.27 -15.80 3.60
N GLY A 152 0.19 -15.28 4.84
CA GLY A 152 1.30 -15.15 5.78
C GLY A 152 2.30 -14.04 5.42
N LEU A 153 1.98 -13.18 4.46
CA LEU A 153 2.84 -12.11 3.97
C LEU A 153 2.37 -10.72 4.40
N TYR A 154 1.10 -10.56 4.78
CA TYR A 154 0.58 -9.30 5.27
C TYR A 154 1.22 -8.90 6.60
N MET A 155 1.62 -7.62 6.69
CA MET A 155 2.27 -7.05 7.86
C MET A 155 1.37 -7.02 9.09
N ASP A 156 0.09 -6.69 8.90
CA ASP A 156 -0.92 -6.62 9.95
C ASP A 156 -2.24 -7.23 9.44
N TRP A 157 -2.20 -8.54 9.20
CA TRP A 157 -3.34 -9.29 8.65
C TRP A 157 -4.63 -9.04 9.45
N ASP A 158 -4.55 -9.15 10.77
CA ASP A 158 -5.69 -8.99 11.68
C ASP A 158 -6.37 -7.63 11.50
N GLN A 159 -5.58 -6.55 11.37
CA GLN A 159 -6.12 -5.22 11.11
C GLN A 159 -6.69 -5.10 9.69
N TYR A 160 -5.98 -5.60 8.68
CA TYR A 160 -6.36 -5.42 7.27
C TYR A 160 -7.65 -6.14 6.94
N HIS A 161 -7.77 -7.39 7.38
CA HIS A 161 -8.98 -8.16 7.15
C HIS A 161 -10.15 -7.62 7.98
N SER A 162 -9.91 -7.07 9.18
CA SER A 162 -10.99 -6.58 10.06
C SER A 162 -11.58 -5.24 9.61
N ASN A 163 -10.92 -4.56 8.68
CA ASN A 163 -11.46 -3.35 8.07
C ASN A 163 -12.68 -3.70 7.20
N TYR A 164 -13.85 -3.13 7.51
CA TYR A 164 -15.06 -3.23 6.69
C TYR A 164 -15.05 -2.19 5.55
N SER A 165 -13.89 -1.99 4.91
CA SER A 165 -13.72 -0.96 3.90
C SER A 165 -14.67 -1.16 2.72
N THR A 166 -15.37 -0.09 2.34
CA THR A 166 -16.18 -0.06 1.12
C THR A 166 -15.28 0.01 -0.11
N TYR A 167 -15.87 -0.26 -1.27
CA TYR A 167 -15.19 -0.12 -2.56
C TYR A 167 -14.62 1.29 -2.74
N GLU A 168 -15.41 2.32 -2.45
CA GLU A 168 -15.02 3.72 -2.60
C GLU A 168 -13.87 4.09 -1.66
N SER A 169 -13.89 3.54 -0.44
CA SER A 169 -12.85 3.78 0.57
C SER A 169 -11.51 3.17 0.13
N ASP A 170 -11.51 1.92 -0.33
CA ASP A 170 -10.29 1.27 -0.83
C ASP A 170 -9.76 1.97 -2.09
N LEU A 171 -10.65 2.35 -3.03
CA LEU A 171 -10.25 3.09 -4.22
C LEU A 171 -9.60 4.43 -3.87
N ALA A 172 -10.21 5.18 -2.93
CA ALA A 172 -9.67 6.45 -2.46
C ALA A 172 -8.34 6.26 -1.73
N TYR A 173 -8.19 5.21 -0.93
CA TYR A 173 -6.95 4.87 -0.24
C TYR A 173 -5.81 4.54 -1.21
N VAL A 174 -6.06 3.69 -2.22
CA VAL A 174 -5.05 3.36 -3.24
C VAL A 174 -4.60 4.63 -3.97
N LYS A 175 -5.54 5.48 -4.37
CA LYS A 175 -5.24 6.77 -5.02
C LYS A 175 -4.41 7.68 -4.11
N PHE A 176 -4.75 7.77 -2.83
CA PHE A 176 -3.99 8.53 -1.84
C PHE A 176 -2.53 8.04 -1.75
N CYS A 177 -2.32 6.73 -1.64
CA CYS A 177 -0.99 6.15 -1.56
C CYS A 177 -0.16 6.38 -2.83
N GLU A 178 -0.78 6.28 -4.01
CA GLU A 178 -0.12 6.52 -5.29
C GLU A 178 0.28 7.98 -5.50
N GLU A 179 -0.62 8.91 -5.17
CA GLU A 179 -0.32 10.35 -5.20
C GLU A 179 0.79 10.69 -4.19
N LEU A 180 0.74 10.12 -2.99
CA LEU A 180 1.78 10.30 -1.98
C LEU A 180 3.12 9.81 -2.50
N ALA A 181 3.19 8.55 -2.93
CA ALA A 181 4.42 7.96 -3.46
C ALA A 181 5.02 8.79 -4.61
N ASN A 182 4.18 9.37 -5.48
CA ASN A 182 4.65 10.22 -6.56
C ASN A 182 5.13 11.61 -6.10
N GLU A 183 4.41 12.26 -5.18
CA GLU A 183 4.75 13.61 -4.69
C GLU A 183 5.92 13.63 -3.69
N THR A 184 6.27 12.48 -3.11
CA THR A 184 7.37 12.33 -2.14
C THR A 184 8.54 11.50 -2.66
N LYS A 185 8.70 11.32 -3.98
CA LYS A 185 9.89 10.69 -4.58
C LYS A 185 11.21 11.30 -4.08
N TRP A 186 11.23 12.62 -3.87
CA TRP A 186 12.39 13.34 -3.35
C TRP A 186 12.84 12.85 -1.96
N PHE A 187 11.94 12.25 -1.19
CA PHE A 187 12.20 11.79 0.16
C PHE A 187 13.12 10.55 0.19
N GLU A 188 13.16 9.75 -0.88
CA GLU A 188 14.06 8.60 -1.01
C GLU A 188 15.54 9.00 -0.90
N ASP A 189 15.92 10.12 -1.53
CA ASP A 189 17.29 10.63 -1.47
C ASP A 189 17.63 11.18 -0.08
N TYR A 190 16.65 11.77 0.61
CA TYR A 190 16.80 12.18 2.00
C TYR A 190 17.01 10.98 2.93
N LEU A 191 16.28 9.88 2.75
CA LEU A 191 16.48 8.66 3.54
C LEU A 191 17.92 8.14 3.45
N VAL A 192 18.54 8.21 2.27
CA VAL A 192 19.96 7.85 2.12
C VAL A 192 20.89 8.84 2.78
N LEU A 193 20.64 10.15 2.66
CA LEU A 193 21.43 11.14 3.38
C LEU A 193 21.38 10.91 4.90
N ILE A 194 20.22 10.48 5.41
CA ILE A 194 20.01 10.12 6.81
C ILE A 194 20.75 8.85 7.18
N ALA A 195 20.76 7.83 6.31
CA ALA A 195 21.42 6.56 6.57
C ALA A 195 22.96 6.64 6.46
N VAL A 196 23.50 7.39 5.49
CA VAL A 196 24.95 7.54 5.26
C VAL A 196 25.59 8.44 6.31
N LYS A 197 24.88 9.51 6.69
CA LYS A 197 25.38 10.46 7.68
C LYS A 197 24.83 10.04 9.03
N ASP A 198 25.66 9.42 9.85
CA ASP A 198 25.52 9.32 11.33
C ASP A 198 25.30 10.69 12.05
N LYS A 199 25.04 11.76 11.30
CA LYS A 199 24.96 13.15 11.70
C LYS A 199 23.59 13.78 11.47
N VAL A 200 22.60 13.05 10.98
CA VAL A 200 21.24 13.60 11.00
C VAL A 200 20.76 13.63 12.44
N THR A 201 20.57 14.84 12.96
CA THR A 201 19.99 15.01 14.29
C THR A 201 18.55 14.49 14.27
N ILE A 202 18.09 13.88 15.37
CA ILE A 202 16.68 13.44 15.52
C ILE A 202 15.70 14.55 15.09
N GLY A 203 16.05 15.82 15.34
CA GLY A 203 15.25 16.97 14.93
C GLY A 203 15.15 17.19 13.41
N GLN A 204 16.18 16.87 12.62
CA GLN A 204 16.12 16.95 11.16
C GLN A 204 15.19 15.87 10.58
N TRP A 205 15.25 14.64 11.12
CA TRP A 205 14.34 13.57 10.72
C TRP A 205 12.88 13.96 10.97
N ASP A 206 12.56 14.43 12.18
CA ASP A 206 11.20 14.85 12.53
C ASP A 206 10.68 15.93 11.59
N LYS A 207 11.52 16.91 11.26
CA LYS A 207 11.15 17.98 10.33
C LYS A 207 10.84 17.42 8.94
N VAL A 208 11.72 16.60 8.36
CA VAL A 208 11.49 16.02 7.04
C VAL A 208 10.25 15.12 7.05
N LYS A 209 10.07 14.29 8.08
CA LYS A 209 8.88 13.46 8.26
C LYS A 209 7.60 14.33 8.30
N ASN A 210 7.62 15.46 9.00
CA ASN A 210 6.49 16.38 9.05
C ASN A 210 6.21 17.05 7.70
N ILE A 211 7.22 17.31 6.87
CA ILE A 211 7.02 17.82 5.49
C ILE A 211 6.30 16.78 4.64
N VAL A 212 6.72 15.51 4.69
CA VAL A 212 6.06 14.41 3.99
C VAL A 212 4.62 14.24 4.51
N TYR A 213 4.42 14.33 5.83
CA TYR A 213 3.08 14.24 6.42
C TYR A 213 2.18 15.41 5.98
N LEU A 214 2.73 16.62 5.88
CA LEU A 214 2.00 17.77 5.34
C LEU A 214 1.56 17.53 3.89
N GLN A 215 2.41 16.94 3.06
CA GLN A 215 2.01 16.55 1.69
C GLN A 215 0.89 15.49 1.71
N ALA A 216 0.99 14.48 2.58
CA ALA A 216 -0.07 13.50 2.77
C ALA A 216 -1.41 14.16 3.16
N LEU A 217 -1.40 15.09 4.12
CA LEU A 217 -2.60 15.84 4.52
C LEU A 217 -3.17 16.68 3.36
N LYS A 218 -2.31 17.31 2.54
CA LYS A 218 -2.74 18.05 1.34
C LYS A 218 -3.41 17.13 0.32
N ILE A 219 -2.83 15.97 0.04
CA ILE A 219 -3.41 14.96 -0.85
C ILE A 219 -4.78 14.52 -0.33
N ALA A 220 -4.87 14.19 0.96
CA ALA A 220 -6.12 13.78 1.61
C ALA A 220 -7.22 14.85 1.49
N LEU A 221 -6.90 16.12 1.71
CA LEU A 221 -7.84 17.24 1.55
C LEU A 221 -8.37 17.39 0.11
N ARG A 222 -7.60 16.97 -0.90
CA ARG A 222 -8.05 16.93 -2.30
C ARG A 222 -8.97 15.75 -2.58
N ILE A 223 -8.66 14.56 -2.04
CA ILE A 223 -9.43 13.32 -2.28
C ILE A 223 -10.74 13.33 -1.49
N ARG A 224 -10.75 13.87 -0.26
CA ARG A 224 -11.88 14.04 0.68
C ARG A 224 -12.54 12.77 1.21
N VAL A 225 -12.43 11.64 0.51
CA VAL A 225 -13.14 10.38 0.87
C VAL A 225 -12.34 9.50 1.85
N VAL A 226 -11.03 9.68 1.97
CA VAL A 226 -10.21 8.85 2.89
C VAL A 226 -10.38 9.33 4.33
N SER A 227 -10.71 8.41 5.23
CA SER A 227 -10.82 8.71 6.67
C SER A 227 -9.48 9.13 7.28
N LEU A 228 -9.51 9.96 8.33
CA LEU A 228 -8.30 10.40 9.03
C LEU A 228 -7.48 9.23 9.58
N MET A 229 -8.16 8.19 10.08
CA MET A 229 -7.51 6.98 10.57
C MET A 229 -6.73 6.25 9.47
N GLN A 230 -7.32 6.09 8.28
CA GLN A 230 -6.64 5.50 7.12
C GLN A 230 -5.46 6.35 6.65
N ILE A 231 -5.58 7.69 6.67
CA ILE A 231 -4.47 8.59 6.30
C ILE A 231 -3.30 8.42 7.27
N MET A 232 -3.59 8.38 8.58
CA MET A 232 -2.57 8.18 9.60
C MET A 232 -1.89 6.82 9.49
N ALA A 233 -2.66 5.75 9.33
CA ALA A 233 -2.14 4.39 9.16
C ALA A 233 -1.31 4.29 7.87
N GLY A 234 -1.90 4.67 6.73
CA GLY A 234 -1.24 4.63 5.42
C GLY A 234 0.03 5.47 5.36
N PHE A 235 0.07 6.62 6.05
CA PHE A 235 1.30 7.40 6.18
C PHE A 235 2.39 6.65 6.98
N GLN A 236 2.06 6.02 8.11
CA GLN A 236 3.06 5.25 8.86
C GLN A 236 3.58 4.06 8.04
N GLU A 237 2.69 3.33 7.36
CA GLU A 237 3.06 2.23 6.47
C GLU A 237 3.93 2.72 5.31
N TYR A 238 3.61 3.87 4.71
CA TYR A 238 4.41 4.48 3.66
C TYR A 238 5.84 4.81 4.14
N ILE A 239 5.98 5.48 5.29
CA ILE A 239 7.30 5.81 5.86
C ILE A 239 8.07 4.54 6.20
N TRP A 240 7.41 3.54 6.81
CA TRP A 240 8.04 2.25 7.10
C TRP A 240 8.50 1.54 5.83
N SER A 241 7.65 1.52 4.80
CA SER A 241 7.87 0.89 3.50
C SER A 241 9.10 1.47 2.81
N MET A 242 9.23 2.80 2.77
CA MET A 242 10.40 3.45 2.18
C MET A 242 11.68 3.19 2.98
N ARG A 243 11.58 3.20 4.32
CA ARG A 243 12.72 2.85 5.18
C ARG A 243 13.14 1.41 4.97
N PHE A 244 12.20 0.50 4.79
CA PHE A 244 12.48 -0.91 4.50
C PHE A 244 13.28 -1.04 3.21
N ASP A 245 12.85 -0.41 2.12
CA ASP A 245 13.55 -0.47 0.84
C ASP A 245 14.95 0.15 0.91
N CYS A 246 15.05 1.31 1.59
CA CYS A 246 16.32 1.98 1.81
C CYS A 246 17.27 1.15 2.69
N CYS A 247 16.76 0.45 3.71
CA CYS A 247 17.60 -0.35 4.60
C CYS A 247 18.00 -1.69 3.99
N ASN A 248 17.13 -2.35 3.24
CA ASN A 248 17.30 -3.75 2.86
C ASN A 248 17.62 -3.99 1.38
N TYR A 249 17.29 -3.06 0.48
CA TYR A 249 17.43 -3.28 -0.96
C TYR A 249 18.46 -2.37 -1.63
N ARG A 250 18.44 -1.07 -1.33
CA ARG A 250 19.27 -0.08 -2.03
C ARG A 250 20.76 -0.46 -1.96
N ASP A 251 21.46 -0.46 -3.10
CA ASP A 251 22.88 -0.81 -3.27
C ASP A 251 23.29 -2.25 -2.92
N PHE A 252 22.49 -3.04 -2.21
CA PHE A 252 22.87 -4.42 -1.84
C PHE A 252 23.02 -5.32 -3.07
N ASP A 253 22.20 -5.13 -4.11
CA ASP A 253 22.34 -5.83 -5.38
C ASP A 253 23.69 -5.52 -6.04
N GLY A 254 24.13 -4.27 -5.98
CA GLY A 254 25.46 -3.83 -6.39
C GLY A 254 26.59 -4.46 -5.58
N VAL A 255 26.48 -4.42 -4.24
CA VAL A 255 27.47 -5.02 -3.32
C VAL A 255 27.64 -6.51 -3.62
N TYR A 256 26.54 -7.26 -3.64
CA TYR A 256 26.58 -8.70 -3.89
C TYR A 256 27.06 -9.04 -5.30
N PHE A 257 26.74 -8.22 -6.30
CA PHE A 257 27.27 -8.36 -7.65
C PHE A 257 28.79 -8.20 -7.70
N GLU A 258 29.33 -7.17 -7.05
CA GLU A 258 30.77 -6.91 -7.02
C GLU A 258 31.55 -7.96 -6.20
N VAL A 259 30.95 -8.47 -5.12
CA VAL A 259 31.47 -9.61 -4.38
C VAL A 259 31.44 -10.88 -5.23
N TRP A 260 30.31 -11.20 -5.86
CA TRP A 260 30.18 -12.37 -6.75
C TRP A 260 31.22 -12.33 -7.88
N LYS A 261 31.42 -11.18 -8.50
CA LYS A 261 32.43 -11.01 -9.57
C LYS A 261 33.83 -11.36 -9.09
N ARG A 262 34.23 -10.92 -7.89
CA ARG A 262 35.54 -11.21 -7.30
C ARG A 262 35.65 -12.68 -6.85
N VAL A 263 34.62 -13.19 -6.19
CA VAL A 263 34.62 -14.57 -5.67
C VAL A 263 34.52 -15.59 -6.78
N ALA A 264 33.49 -15.52 -7.63
CA ALA A 264 33.22 -16.51 -8.66
C ALA A 264 34.22 -16.44 -9.82
N LYS A 265 34.50 -15.24 -10.36
CA LYS A 265 35.34 -15.08 -11.57
C LYS A 265 36.81 -14.86 -11.28
N GLN A 266 37.15 -14.16 -10.20
CA GLN A 266 38.55 -13.88 -9.84
C GLN A 266 39.10 -14.85 -8.79
N LYS A 267 38.27 -15.78 -8.30
CA LYS A 267 38.63 -16.80 -7.30
C LYS A 267 39.17 -16.18 -6.00
N MET A 268 38.59 -15.04 -5.61
CA MET A 268 38.89 -14.35 -4.35
C MET A 268 38.07 -14.93 -3.20
N GLU A 269 38.61 -14.90 -1.98
CA GLU A 269 37.81 -15.21 -0.79
C GLU A 269 36.78 -14.10 -0.52
N PHE A 270 35.62 -14.47 0.04
CA PHE A 270 34.53 -13.51 0.30
C PHE A 270 34.99 -12.32 1.15
N THR A 271 35.71 -12.58 2.24
CA THR A 271 36.18 -11.53 3.17
C THR A 271 37.19 -10.59 2.51
N ASP A 272 38.03 -11.12 1.60
CA ASP A 272 38.99 -10.31 0.84
C ASP A 272 38.27 -9.40 -0.17
N ALA A 273 37.27 -9.95 -0.87
CA ALA A 273 36.43 -9.19 -1.78
C ALA A 273 35.71 -8.06 -1.05
N LEU A 274 35.07 -8.39 0.07
CA LEU A 274 34.35 -7.42 0.89
C LEU A 274 35.29 -6.32 1.44
N SER A 275 36.50 -6.70 1.86
CA SER A 275 37.53 -5.75 2.30
C SER A 275 38.00 -4.82 1.19
N GLU A 276 38.07 -5.29 -0.06
CA GLU A 276 38.39 -4.45 -1.22
C GLU A 276 37.30 -3.41 -1.49
N LEU A 277 36.03 -3.84 -1.54
CA LEU A 277 34.88 -2.95 -1.70
C LEU A 277 34.87 -1.84 -0.65
N TYR A 278 35.15 -2.19 0.62
CA TYR A 278 35.23 -1.24 1.72
C TYR A 278 36.39 -0.25 1.57
N ARG A 279 37.59 -0.73 1.19
CA ARG A 279 38.76 0.15 0.98
C ARG A 279 38.58 1.11 -0.19
N GLU A 280 37.91 0.67 -1.24
CA GLU A 280 37.62 1.46 -2.44
C GLU A 280 36.42 2.40 -2.27
N ASP A 281 35.72 2.35 -1.12
CA ASP A 281 34.52 3.13 -0.84
C ASP A 281 33.46 3.01 -1.95
N MET A 282 33.31 1.78 -2.50
CA MET A 282 32.45 1.54 -3.68
C MET A 282 30.97 1.77 -3.36
N PHE A 283 30.56 1.49 -2.12
CA PHE A 283 29.16 1.57 -1.68
C PHE A 283 29.06 2.30 -0.33
N PRO A 284 29.18 3.64 -0.32
CA PRO A 284 29.22 4.43 0.92
C PRO A 284 28.04 4.19 1.87
N LEU A 285 26.84 3.95 1.32
CA LEU A 285 25.63 3.60 2.08
C LEU A 285 25.76 2.28 2.84
N ARG A 286 26.53 1.33 2.31
CA ARG A 286 26.68 -0.03 2.84
C ARG A 286 27.97 -0.24 3.60
N ASN A 287 28.82 0.79 3.73
CA ASN A 287 30.06 0.68 4.49
C ASN A 287 29.83 0.29 5.95
N VAL A 288 28.73 0.71 6.57
CA VAL A 288 28.39 0.29 7.93
C VAL A 288 28.11 -1.22 7.98
N ASP A 289 27.28 -1.72 7.07
CA ASP A 289 26.93 -3.14 6.97
C ASP A 289 28.18 -4.00 6.66
N ILE A 290 29.00 -3.54 5.72
CA ILE A 290 30.25 -4.17 5.31
C ILE A 290 31.24 -4.21 6.49
N LYS A 291 31.38 -3.10 7.22
CA LYS A 291 32.27 -3.01 8.38
C LYS A 291 31.83 -3.94 9.49
N ASP A 292 30.54 -3.98 9.79
CA ASP A 292 29.99 -4.87 10.81
C ASP A 292 30.24 -6.35 10.49
N GLU A 293 30.11 -6.75 9.21
CA GLU A 293 30.45 -8.11 8.76
C GLU A 293 31.95 -8.40 8.94
N LEU A 294 32.84 -7.48 8.53
CA LEU A 294 34.29 -7.63 8.67
C LEU A 294 34.74 -7.70 10.15
N ASP A 295 34.08 -6.94 11.02
CA ASP A 295 34.33 -6.93 12.47
C ASP A 295 33.61 -8.09 13.21
N ASN A 296 32.87 -8.95 12.50
CA ASN A 296 32.06 -10.05 13.04
C ASN A 296 31.00 -9.60 14.07
N ILE A 297 30.45 -8.40 13.89
CA ILE A 297 29.40 -7.86 14.75
C ILE A 297 28.05 -8.43 14.30
N ARG A 298 27.45 -9.30 15.13
CA ARG A 298 26.07 -9.73 14.91
C ARG A 298 25.10 -8.63 15.33
N VAL A 299 24.70 -7.80 14.39
CA VAL A 299 23.84 -6.62 14.64
C VAL A 299 22.42 -7.02 15.07
N ARG A 300 21.88 -8.14 14.59
CA ARG A 300 20.45 -8.46 14.79
C ARG A 300 20.20 -9.97 14.94
N ALA A 301 19.63 -10.37 16.08
CA ALA A 301 19.20 -11.75 16.28
C ALA A 301 18.13 -12.13 15.24
N GLY A 302 18.31 -13.27 14.59
CA GLY A 302 17.37 -13.80 13.59
C GLY A 302 17.61 -13.36 12.14
N PHE A 303 18.58 -12.46 11.88
CA PHE A 303 18.93 -12.04 10.53
C PHE A 303 20.21 -12.74 10.07
N HIS A 304 20.24 -13.11 8.79
CA HIS A 304 21.42 -13.69 8.16
C HIS A 304 22.53 -12.64 8.03
N SER A 305 23.78 -13.06 8.28
CA SER A 305 24.95 -12.23 7.99
C SER A 305 25.08 -11.99 6.48
N MET A 306 25.93 -11.04 6.08
CA MET A 306 26.16 -10.80 4.65
C MET A 306 26.72 -12.06 3.97
N LYS A 307 27.63 -12.78 4.65
CA LYS A 307 28.17 -14.06 4.18
C LYS A 307 27.09 -15.14 4.06
N GLU A 308 26.24 -15.30 5.07
CA GLU A 308 25.16 -16.29 5.03
C GLU A 308 24.20 -16.03 3.86
N ASN A 309 23.80 -14.77 3.66
CA ASN A 309 22.97 -14.36 2.52
C ASN A 309 23.67 -14.62 1.18
N TYR A 310 24.96 -14.31 1.08
CA TYR A 310 25.75 -14.60 -0.12
C TYR A 310 25.78 -16.10 -0.42
N ASP A 311 26.06 -16.93 0.58
CA ASP A 311 26.18 -18.38 0.42
C ASP A 311 24.85 -19.04 0.01
N ILE A 312 23.74 -18.58 0.59
CA ILE A 312 22.41 -19.14 0.31
C ILE A 312 21.93 -18.76 -1.09
N TYR A 313 22.07 -17.49 -1.49
CA TYR A 313 21.37 -16.95 -2.65
C TYR A 313 22.25 -16.58 -3.84
N VAL A 314 23.55 -16.31 -3.63
CA VAL A 314 24.43 -15.72 -4.65
C VAL A 314 25.53 -16.68 -5.07
N ALA A 315 26.11 -17.44 -4.13
CA ALA A 315 27.21 -18.36 -4.40
C ALA A 315 26.85 -19.50 -5.37
N CYS A 316 25.56 -19.79 -5.55
CA CYS A 316 25.06 -20.78 -6.50
C CYS A 316 25.06 -20.27 -7.96
N ILE A 317 25.28 -18.97 -8.19
CA ILE A 317 25.36 -18.40 -9.54
C ILE A 317 26.73 -18.75 -10.14
N ASP A 318 26.71 -19.57 -11.18
CA ASP A 318 27.92 -20.07 -11.84
C ASP A 318 28.76 -18.94 -12.47
N GLU A 319 30.08 -19.09 -12.43
CA GLU A 319 31.03 -18.10 -12.94
C GLU A 319 30.92 -17.84 -14.46
N THR A 320 30.36 -18.80 -15.21
CA THR A 320 30.14 -18.69 -16.66
C THR A 320 28.94 -17.84 -17.02
N VAL A 321 28.07 -17.52 -16.05
CA VAL A 321 26.90 -16.67 -16.27
C VAL A 321 27.34 -15.27 -16.72
N PRO A 322 26.75 -14.72 -17.81
CA PRO A 322 27.01 -13.36 -18.24
C PRO A 322 26.69 -12.34 -17.14
N GLU A 323 27.50 -11.28 -17.00
CA GLU A 323 27.35 -10.30 -15.90
C GLU A 323 25.96 -9.63 -15.86
N ASN A 324 25.33 -9.40 -17.01
CA ASN A 324 23.99 -8.82 -17.08
C ASN A 324 22.92 -9.76 -16.51
N GLU A 325 23.05 -11.06 -16.74
CA GLU A 325 22.14 -12.08 -16.21
C GLU A 325 22.37 -12.29 -14.72
N ALA A 326 23.65 -12.39 -14.31
CA ALA A 326 24.01 -12.46 -12.89
C ALA A 326 23.48 -11.26 -12.10
N ARG A 327 23.57 -10.04 -12.66
CA ARG A 327 23.00 -8.84 -12.02
C ARG A 327 21.50 -8.95 -11.79
N GLN A 328 20.76 -9.49 -12.74
CA GLN A 328 19.30 -9.68 -12.60
C GLN A 328 18.97 -10.75 -11.54
N LEU A 329 19.68 -11.90 -11.57
CA LEU A 329 19.53 -12.96 -10.57
C LEU A 329 19.85 -12.46 -9.15
N ILE A 330 20.90 -11.64 -9.00
CA ILE A 330 21.29 -11.06 -7.71
C ILE A 330 20.26 -10.04 -7.22
N LYS A 331 19.68 -9.22 -8.11
CA LYS A 331 18.60 -8.31 -7.75
C LYS A 331 17.39 -9.07 -7.18
N GLU A 332 17.01 -10.18 -7.80
CA GLU A 332 15.95 -11.05 -7.29
C GLU A 332 16.33 -11.74 -5.98
N ALA A 333 17.60 -12.16 -5.84
CA ALA A 333 18.14 -12.72 -4.61
C ALA A 333 18.02 -11.74 -3.44
N VAL A 334 18.37 -10.46 -3.64
CA VAL A 334 18.27 -9.43 -2.60
C VAL A 334 16.83 -9.25 -2.10
N ILE A 335 15.85 -9.31 -2.99
CA ILE A 335 14.42 -9.28 -2.60
C ILE A 335 14.06 -10.50 -1.77
N LYS A 336 14.58 -11.69 -2.10
CA LYS A 336 14.34 -12.94 -1.36
C LYS A 336 15.02 -12.97 0.01
N MET A 337 16.20 -12.36 0.15
CA MET A 337 16.93 -12.27 1.43
C MET A 337 16.10 -11.59 2.51
N ASN A 338 15.39 -10.52 2.15
CA ASN A 338 14.53 -9.76 3.05
C ASN A 338 13.21 -9.45 2.34
N ARG A 339 12.33 -10.44 2.21
CA ARG A 339 11.02 -10.23 1.59
C ARG A 339 10.24 -9.19 2.38
N LYS A 340 9.85 -8.11 1.71
CA LYS A 340 9.03 -7.05 2.31
C LYS A 340 7.62 -7.59 2.59
N PRO A 341 7.13 -7.44 3.84
CA PRO A 341 5.73 -7.69 4.15
C PRO A 341 4.76 -6.86 3.28
N GLU A 342 3.65 -7.46 2.93
CA GLU A 342 2.54 -6.83 2.21
C GLU A 342 1.79 -5.87 3.15
N THR A 343 1.53 -4.67 2.67
CA THR A 343 0.87 -3.58 3.42
C THR A 343 -0.63 -3.54 3.13
N TYR A 344 -1.37 -2.64 3.79
CA TYR A 344 -2.79 -2.46 3.46
C TYR A 344 -2.98 -2.00 2.00
N LEU A 345 -2.00 -1.30 1.41
CA LEU A 345 -2.02 -0.92 0.00
C LEU A 345 -2.05 -2.14 -0.92
N ASP A 346 -1.28 -3.17 -0.59
CA ASP A 346 -1.23 -4.41 -1.35
C ASP A 346 -2.55 -5.18 -1.20
N TYR A 347 -3.07 -5.26 0.04
CA TYR A 347 -4.40 -5.82 0.32
C TYR A 347 -5.50 -5.13 -0.50
N ALA A 348 -5.60 -3.80 -0.42
CA ALA A 348 -6.63 -3.02 -1.10
C ALA A 348 -6.54 -3.18 -2.63
N ARG A 349 -5.34 -3.16 -3.21
CA ARG A 349 -5.15 -3.40 -4.65
C ARG A 349 -5.59 -4.79 -5.07
N ASN A 350 -5.18 -5.81 -4.34
CA ASN A 350 -5.53 -7.20 -4.64
C ASN A 350 -7.05 -7.41 -4.53
N LYS A 351 -7.68 -6.86 -3.48
CA LYS A 351 -9.13 -6.92 -3.29
C LYS A 351 -9.90 -6.20 -4.40
N LEU A 352 -9.47 -4.99 -4.79
CA LEU A 352 -10.05 -4.26 -5.91
C LEU A 352 -9.92 -5.04 -7.22
N GLN A 353 -8.76 -5.62 -7.50
CA GLN A 353 -8.52 -6.41 -8.71
C GLN A 353 -9.42 -7.64 -8.77
N ILE A 354 -9.51 -8.40 -7.68
CA ILE A 354 -10.41 -9.57 -7.56
C ILE A 354 -11.86 -9.15 -7.78
N ALA A 355 -12.31 -8.08 -7.12
CA ALA A 355 -13.67 -7.58 -7.25
C ALA A 355 -14.00 -7.16 -8.70
N GLN A 356 -13.04 -6.59 -9.43
CA GLN A 356 -13.19 -6.28 -10.85
C GLN A 356 -13.24 -7.52 -11.73
N ASP A 357 -12.38 -8.51 -11.46
CA ASP A 357 -12.26 -9.72 -12.27
C ASP A 357 -13.50 -10.61 -12.16
N ILE A 358 -14.12 -10.67 -10.98
CA ILE A 358 -15.36 -11.44 -10.75
C ILE A 358 -16.64 -10.67 -11.11
N GLY A 359 -16.52 -9.40 -11.53
CA GLY A 359 -17.65 -8.55 -11.89
C GLY A 359 -18.48 -8.07 -10.71
N LEU A 360 -17.91 -8.04 -9.51
CA LEU A 360 -18.55 -7.48 -8.31
C LEU A 360 -18.62 -5.95 -8.39
N ILE A 361 -17.57 -5.32 -8.92
CA ILE A 361 -17.53 -3.89 -9.23
C ILE A 361 -17.38 -3.70 -10.74
N THR A 362 -18.02 -2.67 -11.28
CA THR A 362 -17.86 -2.34 -12.70
C THR A 362 -16.43 -1.87 -12.96
N LYS A 363 -15.76 -2.44 -13.96
CA LYS A 363 -14.49 -1.90 -14.45
C LYS A 363 -14.71 -0.43 -14.79
N SER A 364 -14.05 0.47 -14.08
CA SER A 364 -13.97 1.87 -14.49
C SER A 364 -13.46 1.85 -15.92
N THR A 365 -14.27 2.31 -16.87
CA THR A 365 -13.82 2.50 -18.25
C THR A 365 -12.68 3.49 -18.17
N GLN A 366 -11.44 3.00 -18.27
CA GLN A 366 -10.29 3.86 -18.48
C GLN A 366 -10.45 4.39 -19.91
N ASP A 367 -11.05 5.57 -20.02
CA ASP A 367 -11.05 6.38 -21.24
C ASP A 367 -9.68 7.03 -21.46
#